data_AF-A0A0F9A9R3-F1
#
_entry.id   AF-A0A0F9A9R3-F1
#
_cell.length_a   1.000
_cell.length_b   1.000
_cell.length_c   1.000
_cell.angle_alpha   90.00
_cell.angle_beta   90.00
_cell.angle_gamma   90.00
#
_symmetry.space_group_name_H-M   'P 1'
#
loop_
_entity.id
_entity.type
_entity.pdbx_description
1 polymer ?
#
loop_
_entity_poly.entity_id
_entity_poly.type
_entity_poly.pdbx_seq_one_letter_code
_entity_poly.pdbx_strand_id
1 'polypeptide(L)'
;TERVTVDRCIASGPCYIYHLALASNSSGAATADIYNGVSDKGNVKIDMTCIDDYYAQHDYWPPMYFDRGIYVDVGSNVKSVIVRYHGHKP
;
A
#
# COMPACT_ATOMS: atom_id res chain seq x y z
N THR A 1 -7.53 -6.14 -7.03
CA THR A 1 -6.22 -6.40 -6.41
C THR A 1 -5.15 -5.93 -7.36
N GLU A 2 -4.21 -5.13 -6.88
CA GLU A 2 -3.09 -4.63 -7.66
C GLU A 2 -1.78 -4.99 -6.95
N ARG A 3 -0.76 -5.36 -7.73
CA ARG A 3 0.59 -5.65 -7.25
C ARG A 3 1.54 -4.54 -7.69
N VAL A 4 2.37 -4.08 -6.76
CA VAL A 4 3.22 -2.90 -6.89
C VAL A 4 4.63 -3.24 -6.45
N THR A 5 5.64 -2.78 -7.17
CA THR A 5 7.06 -2.96 -6.84
C THR A 5 7.88 -1.68 -7.01
N VAL A 6 7.21 -0.58 -7.34
CA VAL A 6 7.77 0.76 -7.57
C VAL A 6 6.70 1.77 -7.19
N ASP A 7 7.11 2.98 -6.86
CA ASP A 7 6.20 4.02 -6.39
C ASP A 7 5.19 4.38 -7.47
N ARG A 8 3.91 4.42 -7.11
CA ARG A 8 2.84 4.74 -8.07
C ARG A 8 1.51 5.06 -7.43
N CYS A 9 0.71 5.77 -8.21
CA CYS A 9 -0.73 5.89 -7.98
C CYS A 9 -1.43 4.58 -8.34
N ILE A 10 -2.26 4.09 -7.42
CA ILE A 10 -3.06 2.85 -7.55
C ILE A 10 -4.51 3.17 -7.86
N ALA A 11 -5.03 4.22 -7.22
CA ALA A 11 -6.40 4.65 -7.41
C ALA A 11 -6.48 6.18 -7.32
N SER A 12 -7.25 6.78 -8.21
CA SER A 12 -7.66 8.18 -8.10
C SER A 12 -9.08 8.27 -7.50
N GLY A 13 -9.25 9.16 -6.53
CA GLY A 13 -10.54 9.41 -5.89
C GLY A 13 -10.89 8.46 -4.73
N PRO A 14 -12.09 8.62 -4.15
CA PRO A 14 -12.49 7.89 -2.96
C PRO A 14 -12.43 6.37 -3.14
N CYS A 15 -11.90 5.67 -2.14
CA CYS A 15 -11.77 4.22 -2.17
C CYS A 15 -11.63 3.63 -0.76
N TYR A 16 -11.80 2.31 -0.67
CA TYR A 16 -11.66 1.55 0.56
C TYR A 16 -10.61 0.47 0.38
N ILE A 17 -9.62 0.42 1.28
CA ILE A 17 -8.67 -0.69 1.37
C ILE A 17 -9.23 -1.73 2.36
N TYR A 18 -9.24 -3.00 1.96
CA TYR A 18 -9.64 -4.10 2.84
C TYR A 18 -8.52 -5.12 3.08
N HIS A 19 -7.44 -5.08 2.30
CA HIS A 19 -6.26 -5.91 2.54
C HIS A 19 -4.99 -5.27 1.98
N LEU A 20 -3.90 -5.36 2.73
CA LEU A 20 -2.55 -5.02 2.32
C LEU A 20 -1.60 -6.17 2.60
N ALA A 21 -0.64 -6.39 1.70
CA ALA A 21 0.50 -7.26 1.98
C ALA A 21 1.79 -6.64 1.45
N LEU A 22 2.89 -6.86 2.16
CA LEU A 22 4.24 -6.45 1.80
C LEU A 22 5.15 -7.68 1.90
N ALA A 23 5.95 -7.95 0.88
CA ALA A 23 6.94 -9.02 0.88
C ALA A 23 8.35 -8.45 0.66
N SER A 24 9.32 -8.90 1.47
CA SER A 24 10.74 -8.57 1.31
C SER A 24 11.39 -9.40 0.19
N ASN A 25 12.48 -8.89 -0.39
CA ASN A 25 13.30 -9.54 -1.42
C ASN A 25 14.56 -10.23 -0.87
N SER A 26 14.63 -10.48 0.44
CA SER A 26 15.72 -11.20 1.13
C SER A 26 17.06 -10.42 1.21
N SER A 27 17.03 -9.08 1.06
CA SER A 27 18.20 -8.20 1.22
C SER A 27 18.07 -7.20 2.38
N GLY A 28 17.16 -7.44 3.30
CA GLY A 28 16.93 -6.61 4.49
C GLY A 28 15.46 -6.33 4.77
N ALA A 29 15.22 -5.46 5.76
CA ALA A 29 13.88 -4.98 6.03
C ALA A 29 13.32 -4.24 4.83
N ALA A 30 12.06 -4.53 4.50
CA ALA A 30 11.29 -3.92 3.43
C ALA A 30 10.30 -2.92 4.02
N THR A 31 10.12 -1.77 3.38
CA THR A 31 9.18 -0.73 3.83
C THR A 31 8.27 -0.29 2.69
N ALA A 32 7.05 0.12 3.01
CA ALA A 32 6.14 0.76 2.06
C ALA A 32 5.18 1.68 2.79
N ASP A 33 5.06 2.92 2.29
CA ASP A 33 4.13 3.91 2.81
C ASP A 33 2.92 4.04 1.88
N ILE A 34 1.72 4.04 2.48
CA ILE A 34 0.45 4.19 1.76
C ILE A 34 -0.12 5.57 2.08
N TYR A 35 -0.18 6.40 1.04
CA TYR A 35 -0.63 7.78 1.11
C TYR A 35 -2.10 7.89 0.72
N ASN A 36 -2.79 8.78 1.41
CA ASN A 36 -4.12 9.23 1.04
C ASN A 36 -4.05 10.34 -0.02
N GLY A 37 -3.92 9.90 -1.26
CA GLY A 37 -3.74 10.79 -2.40
C GLY A 37 -3.25 10.04 -3.64
N VAL A 38 -2.86 10.81 -4.66
CA VAL A 38 -2.33 10.30 -5.93
C VAL A 38 -0.81 10.49 -6.05
N SER A 39 -0.16 10.96 -4.98
CA SER A 39 1.29 11.14 -4.89
C SER A 39 1.78 11.00 -3.43
N ASP A 40 3.10 10.93 -3.28
CA ASP A 40 3.90 10.99 -2.04
C ASP A 40 3.72 12.28 -1.21
N LYS A 41 2.98 13.26 -1.74
CA LYS A 41 2.65 14.52 -1.05
C LYS A 41 1.38 14.43 -0.21
N GLY A 42 0.68 13.30 -0.26
CA GLY A 42 -0.50 13.03 0.57
C GLY A 42 -0.14 12.86 2.04
N ASN A 43 -1.16 12.66 2.88
CA ASN A 43 -0.92 12.21 4.25
C ASN A 43 -0.63 10.70 4.23
N VAL A 44 0.50 10.28 4.80
CA VAL A 44 0.75 8.86 5.08
C VAL A 44 -0.35 8.38 6.02
N LYS A 45 -1.08 7.34 5.60
CA LYS A 45 -2.12 6.70 6.42
C LYS A 45 -1.66 5.37 6.99
N ILE A 46 -0.75 4.69 6.29
CA ILE A 46 -0.28 3.36 6.67
C ILE A 46 1.21 3.32 6.37
N ASP A 47 2.00 2.93 7.36
CA ASP A 47 3.41 2.57 7.23
C ASP A 47 3.48 1.05 7.39
N MET A 48 4.00 0.37 6.37
CA MET A 48 4.25 -1.06 6.40
C MET A 48 5.75 -1.30 6.51
N THR A 49 6.14 -2.09 7.51
CA THR A 49 7.48 -2.63 7.62
C THR A 49 7.42 -4.16 7.68
N CYS A 50 8.30 -4.81 6.93
CA CYS A 50 8.45 -6.26 6.92
C CYS A 50 9.92 -6.62 7.16
N ILE A 51 10.18 -7.56 8.05
CA ILE A 51 11.53 -8.09 8.25
C ILE A 51 12.02 -8.85 7.00
N ASP A 52 13.32 -9.11 6.98
CA ASP A 52 13.98 -9.81 5.89
C ASP A 52 13.43 -11.22 5.68
N ASP A 53 13.38 -11.65 4.41
CA ASP A 53 12.84 -12.95 3.97
C ASP A 53 11.43 -13.28 4.51
N TYR A 54 10.61 -12.25 4.73
CA TYR A 54 9.27 -12.40 5.31
C TYR A 54 8.21 -11.69 4.48
N TYR A 55 6.94 -11.90 4.87
CA TYR A 55 5.81 -11.14 4.38
C TYR A 55 4.92 -10.63 5.53
N ALA A 56 4.59 -9.34 5.50
CA ALA A 56 3.62 -8.73 6.40
C ALA A 56 2.28 -8.60 5.67
N GLN A 57 1.16 -8.79 6.37
CA GLN A 57 -0.17 -8.55 5.82
C GLN A 57 -1.12 -7.99 6.87
N HIS A 58 -2.07 -7.17 6.42
CA HIS A 58 -3.11 -6.59 7.25
C HIS A 58 -4.46 -6.68 6.52
N ASP A 59 -5.45 -7.25 7.21
CA ASP A 59 -6.85 -7.22 6.80
C ASP A 59 -7.58 -6.12 7.59
N TYR A 60 -8.43 -5.36 6.91
CA TYR A 60 -9.21 -4.29 7.52
C TYR A 60 -10.70 -4.63 7.57
N TRP A 61 -11.23 -4.73 8.79
CA TRP A 61 -12.66 -4.91 9.06
C TRP A 61 -13.09 -4.00 10.22
N PRO A 62 -13.78 -2.88 9.98
CA PRO A 62 -14.28 -2.41 8.67
C PRO A 62 -13.14 -1.97 7.71
N PRO A 63 -13.38 -1.93 6.38
CA PRO A 63 -12.41 -1.43 5.41
C PRO A 63 -11.96 0.01 5.70
N MET A 64 -10.68 0.30 5.48
CA MET A 64 -10.12 1.64 5.70
C MET A 64 -10.46 2.57 4.55
N TYR A 65 -11.05 3.73 4.86
CA TYR A 65 -11.46 4.73 3.87
C TYR A 65 -10.33 5.71 3.50
N PHE A 66 -10.19 5.96 2.21
CA PHE A 66 -9.29 6.92 1.58
C PHE A 66 -10.13 7.87 0.72
N ASP A 67 -10.15 9.16 1.02
CA ASP A 67 -10.99 10.16 0.34
C ASP A 67 -10.32 10.76 -0.91
N ARG A 68 -9.00 10.58 -1.08
CA ARG A 68 -8.21 11.24 -2.15
C ARG A 68 -7.54 10.29 -3.13
N GLY A 69 -7.73 8.98 -2.98
CA GLY A 69 -7.03 7.95 -3.74
C GLY A 69 -5.98 7.22 -2.93
N ILE A 70 -5.22 6.36 -3.61
CA ILE A 70 -4.15 5.55 -3.02
C ILE A 70 -2.90 5.77 -3.84
N TYR A 71 -1.84 6.20 -3.16
CA TYR A 71 -0.48 6.19 -3.67
C TYR A 71 0.37 5.32 -2.77
N VAL A 72 1.19 4.48 -3.39
CA VAL A 72 2.12 3.58 -2.69
C VAL A 72 3.52 4.08 -2.99
N ASP A 73 4.25 4.45 -1.94
CA ASP A 73 5.69 4.69 -1.98
C ASP A 73 6.39 3.41 -1.53
N VAL A 74 7.23 2.86 -2.40
CA VAL A 74 7.91 1.59 -2.20
C VAL A 74 9.32 1.89 -1.74
N GLY A 75 9.60 1.53 -0.49
CA GLY A 75 10.94 1.65 0.07
C GLY A 75 11.93 0.63 -0.47
N SER A 76 13.02 0.46 0.26
CA SER A 76 14.07 -0.49 -0.11
C SER A 76 13.66 -1.94 0.14
N ASN A 77 14.32 -2.89 -0.53
CA ASN A 77 14.19 -4.33 -0.32
C ASN A 77 12.77 -4.91 -0.52
N VAL A 78 11.90 -4.20 -1.24
CA VAL A 78 10.53 -4.65 -1.50
C VAL A 78 10.46 -5.57 -2.72
N LYS A 79 9.96 -6.79 -2.53
CA LYS A 79 9.61 -7.71 -3.63
C LYS A 79 8.23 -7.43 -4.20
N SER A 80 7.29 -7.04 -3.34
CA SER A 80 5.95 -6.59 -3.75
C SER A 80 5.16 -6.01 -2.60
N VAL A 81 4.36 -5.00 -2.91
CA VAL A 81 3.17 -4.58 -2.17
C VAL A 81 1.93 -5.06 -2.92
N ILE A 82 0.96 -5.66 -2.22
CA ILE A 82 -0.33 -6.05 -2.77
C ILE A 82 -1.39 -5.22 -2.08
N VAL A 83 -2.17 -4.47 -2.88
CA VAL A 83 -3.28 -3.66 -2.40
C VAL A 83 -4.59 -4.25 -2.91
N ARG A 84 -5.48 -4.64 -1.99
CA ARG A 84 -6.87 -4.97 -2.33
C ARG A 84 -7.78 -3.84 -1.86
N TYR A 85 -8.40 -3.20 -2.85
CA TYR A 85 -9.23 -2.03 -2.65
C TYR A 85 -10.52 -2.12 -3.45
N HIS A 86 -11.51 -1.32 -3.04
CA HIS A 86 -12.73 -1.04 -3.76
C HIS A 86 -12.76 0.46 -4.08
N GLY A 87 -12.67 0.81 -5.37
CA GLY A 87 -12.82 2.18 -5.82
C GLY A 87 -14.28 2.60 -5.76
N HIS A 88 -14.56 3.80 -5.29
CA HIS A 88 -15.87 4.42 -5.47
C HIS A 88 -15.94 4.87 -6.93
N LYS A 89 -16.60 4.07 -7.78
CA LYS A 89 -16.94 4.56 -9.12
C LYS A 89 -17.97 5.69 -8.94
N PRO A 90 -17.86 6.79 -9.73
CA PRO A 90 -18.92 7.79 -9.78
C PRO A 90 -20.25 7.18 -10.24
#